data_AF-A0A658NWX7-F1
#
_entry.id   AF-A0A658NWX7-F1
#
_cell.length_a   1.000
_cell.length_b   1.000
_cell.length_c   1.000
_cell.angle_alpha   90.00
_cell.angle_beta   90.00
_cell.angle_gamma   90.00
#
_symmetry.space_group_name_H-M   'P 1'
#
loop_
_entity.id
_entity.type
_entity.pdbx_description
1 polymer ?
#
loop_
_entity_poly.entity_id
_entity_poly.type
_entity_poly.pdbx_seq_one_letter_code
_entity_poly.pdbx_strand_id
1 'polypeptide(L)'
;VRIPPVRQAEPREPGLAPPALRRGLEAAILYEDERLLAIDKPAGLAVHGGSGLSFGLIEAMRQLRPGMELELVHRLDRDTSGC
;
A
#
# COMPACT_ATOMS: atom_id res chain seq x y z
N VAL A 1 -29.12 21.95 3.81
CA VAL A 1 -27.96 21.11 3.40
C VAL A 1 -27.87 19.93 4.36
N ARG A 2 -27.81 18.68 3.88
CA ARG A 2 -27.59 17.49 4.73
C ARG A 2 -26.12 17.07 4.57
N ILE A 3 -25.35 17.11 5.65
CA ILE A 3 -23.96 16.66 5.67
C ILE A 3 -23.94 15.27 6.33
N PRO A 4 -23.39 14.23 5.67
CA PRO A 4 -23.24 12.91 6.28
C PRO A 4 -22.36 12.99 7.54
N PRO A 5 -22.62 12.17 8.56
CA PRO A 5 -21.75 12.11 9.73
C PRO A 5 -20.35 11.64 9.31
N VAL A 6 -19.34 12.49 9.52
CA VAL A 6 -17.94 12.15 9.31
C VAL A 6 -17.47 11.35 10.54
N ARG A 7 -17.24 10.06 10.36
CA ARG A 7 -16.48 9.27 11.33
C ARG A 7 -15.01 9.34 10.94
N GLN A 8 -14.20 10.04 11.74
CA GLN A 8 -12.74 9.93 11.64
C GLN A 8 -12.35 8.62 12.32
N ALA A 9 -11.74 7.71 11.57
CA ALA A 9 -11.07 6.56 12.16
C ALA A 9 -9.83 7.07 12.90
N GLU A 10 -9.61 6.62 14.13
CA GLU A 10 -8.38 6.93 14.85
C GLU A 10 -7.18 6.42 14.03
N PRO A 11 -6.11 7.21 13.88
CA PRO A 11 -4.89 6.76 13.24
C PRO A 11 -4.35 5.54 13.99
N ARG A 12 -4.48 4.36 13.38
CA ARG A 12 -3.85 3.14 13.87
C ARG A 12 -2.46 3.10 13.27
N GLU A 13 -1.43 2.94 14.10
CA GLU A 13 -0.09 2.71 13.57
C GLU A 13 -0.13 1.49 12.64
N PRO A 14 0.35 1.61 11.39
CA PRO A 14 0.40 0.47 10.49
C PRO A 14 1.25 -0.60 11.13
N GLY A 15 0.69 -1.80 11.30
CA GLY A 15 1.46 -2.94 11.78
C GLY A 15 2.63 -3.23 10.84
N LEU A 16 3.69 -3.86 11.36
CA LEU A 16 4.82 -4.26 10.53
C LEU A 16 4.35 -5.28 9.48
N ALA A 17 4.65 -5.02 8.21
CA ALA A 17 4.36 -5.93 7.12
C ALA A 17 5.16 -7.24 7.34
N PRO A 18 4.52 -8.42 7.18
CA PRO A 18 5.19 -9.70 7.36
C PRO A 18 6.47 -9.80 6.53
N PRO A 19 7.57 -10.37 7.05
CA PRO A 19 8.83 -10.46 6.30
C PRO A 19 8.70 -11.14 4.93
N ALA A 20 7.80 -12.12 4.80
CA ALA A 20 7.52 -12.78 3.53
C ALA A 20 6.88 -11.83 2.51
N LEU A 21 5.92 -10.99 2.94
CA LEU A 21 5.31 -9.98 2.08
C LEU A 21 6.35 -8.96 1.61
N ARG A 22 7.19 -8.46 2.53
CA ARG A 22 8.26 -7.51 2.20
C ARG A 22 9.23 -8.08 1.16
N ARG A 23 9.69 -9.32 1.34
CA ARG A 23 10.55 -9.99 0.34
C ARG A 23 9.84 -10.19 -1.01
N GLY A 24 8.56 -10.54 -0.98
CA GLY A 24 7.76 -10.70 -2.20
C GLY A 24 7.59 -9.38 -2.96
N LEU A 25 7.33 -8.28 -2.26
CA LEU A 25 7.21 -6.95 -2.87
C LEU A 25 8.53 -6.45 -3.44
N GLU A 26 9.65 -6.65 -2.73
CA GLU A 26 10.98 -6.29 -3.23
C GLU A 26 11.29 -7.01 -4.55
N ALA A 27 10.91 -8.28 -4.66
CA ALA A 27 11.08 -9.07 -5.89
C ALA A 27 10.06 -8.73 -6.99
N ALA A 28 8.98 -8.01 -6.66
CA ALA A 28 7.92 -7.62 -7.58
C ALA A 28 8.11 -6.21 -8.17
N ILE A 29 9.20 -5.52 -7.82
CA ILE A 29 9.54 -4.22 -8.41
C ILE A 29 9.88 -4.42 -9.89
N LEU A 30 9.05 -3.86 -10.76
CA LEU A 30 9.26 -3.88 -12.21
C LEU A 30 10.19 -2.75 -12.65
N TYR A 31 10.13 -1.61 -11.95
CA TYR A 31 10.91 -0.43 -12.24
C TYR A 31 11.00 0.46 -11.01
N GLU A 32 12.18 1.02 -10.75
CA GLU A 32 12.41 2.01 -9.67
C GLU A 32 13.44 3.03 -10.14
N ASP A 33 13.10 4.32 -10.09
CA ASP A 33 14.01 5.44 -10.27
C ASP A 33 13.71 6.57 -9.27
N GLU A 34 14.32 7.74 -9.45
CA GLU A 34 14.13 8.90 -8.57
C GLU A 34 12.72 9.50 -8.61
N ARG A 35 11.88 9.14 -9.59
CA ARG A 35 10.59 9.78 -9.86
C ARG A 35 9.41 8.83 -9.70
N LEU A 36 9.57 7.55 -10.04
CA LEU A 36 8.48 6.59 -10.04
C LEU A 36 8.94 5.18 -9.66
N LEU A 37 7.98 4.44 -9.10
CA LEU A 37 8.11 3.06 -8.69
C LEU A 37 6.93 2.29 -9.26
N ALA A 38 7.22 1.32 -10.13
CA ALA A 38 6.23 0.41 -10.69
C ALA A 38 6.42 -0.99 -10.09
N ILE A 39 5.34 -1.58 -9.61
CA ILE A 39 5.34 -2.85 -8.89
C ILE A 39 4.30 -3.77 -9.55
N ASP A 40 4.66 -5.02 -9.77
CA ASP A 40 3.71 -6.08 -10.11
C ASP A 40 2.93 -6.48 -8.86
N LYS A 41 1.78 -5.86 -8.63
CA LYS A 41 1.01 -6.08 -7.41
C LYS A 41 0.43 -7.52 -7.42
N PRO A 42 0.68 -8.34 -6.38
CA PRO A 42 0.02 -9.63 -6.28
C PRO A 42 -1.49 -9.47 -6.04
N ALA A 43 -2.28 -10.40 -6.59
CA ALA A 43 -3.69 -10.52 -6.24
C ALA A 43 -3.87 -10.88 -4.76
N GLY A 44 -4.93 -10.41 -4.14
CA GLY A 44 -5.22 -10.59 -2.71
C GLY A 44 -4.61 -9.53 -1.80
N LEU A 45 -3.72 -8.67 -2.32
CA LEU A 45 -3.15 -7.54 -1.59
C LEU A 45 -3.88 -6.24 -1.91
N ALA A 46 -4.42 -5.56 -0.89
CA ALA A 46 -5.00 -4.23 -1.04
C ALA A 46 -3.89 -3.19 -1.25
N VAL A 47 -4.16 -2.13 -2.04
CA VAL A 47 -3.17 -1.06 -2.28
C VAL A 47 -2.87 -0.22 -1.04
N HIS A 48 -3.84 -0.06 -0.14
CA HIS A 48 -3.68 0.60 1.15
C HIS A 48 -4.58 -0.06 2.21
N GLY A 49 -4.30 0.19 3.49
CA GLY A 49 -5.12 -0.28 4.61
C GLY A 49 -6.50 0.39 4.64
N GLY A 50 -7.59 -0.40 4.59
CA GLY A 50 -8.96 0.09 4.74
C GLY A 50 -9.47 0.01 6.19
N SER A 51 -10.78 0.20 6.40
CA SER A 51 -11.42 0.23 7.73
C SER A 51 -11.30 -1.06 8.57
N GLY A 52 -10.77 -2.15 8.01
CA GLY A 52 -10.58 -3.44 8.68
C GLY A 52 -9.25 -4.15 8.38
N LEU A 53 -8.36 -3.55 7.57
CA LEU A 53 -7.04 -4.12 7.23
C LEU A 53 -5.96 -3.15 7.69
N SER A 54 -4.99 -3.65 8.46
CA SER A 54 -3.98 -2.84 9.14
C SER A 54 -2.80 -2.41 8.25
N PHE A 55 -2.67 -2.94 7.03
CA PHE A 55 -1.65 -2.52 6.05
C PHE A 55 -2.00 -3.05 4.65
N GLY A 56 -1.59 -2.33 3.62
CA GLY A 56 -1.62 -2.70 2.21
C GLY A 56 -0.24 -2.56 1.56
N LEU A 57 -0.22 -2.49 0.23
CA LEU A 57 1.02 -2.35 -0.55
C LEU A 57 1.77 -1.06 -0.18
N ILE A 58 1.10 0.09 -0.13
CA ILE A 58 1.79 1.37 0.08
C ILE A 58 2.45 1.46 1.46
N GLU A 59 1.79 0.95 2.51
CA GLU A 59 2.37 0.92 3.85
C GLU A 59 3.56 -0.04 3.92
N ALA A 60 3.50 -1.18 3.24
CA ALA A 60 4.62 -2.10 3.15
C ALA A 60 5.82 -1.50 2.38
N MET A 61 5.56 -0.76 1.29
CA MET A 61 6.61 -0.09 0.54
C MET A 61 7.26 1.05 1.34
N ARG A 62 6.49 1.82 2.10
CA ARG A 62 7.03 2.84 3.02
C ARG A 62 7.93 2.22 4.10
N GLN A 63 7.62 1.00 4.56
CA GLN A 63 8.50 0.26 5.48
C GLN A 63 9.77 -0.27 4.79
N LEU A 64 9.71 -0.62 3.50
CA LEU A 64 10.87 -1.05 2.71
C LEU A 64 11.76 0.12 2.27
N ARG A 65 11.21 1.33 2.18
CA ARG A 65 11.89 2.56 1.77
C ARG A 65 11.65 3.68 2.79
N PRO A 66 12.13 3.56 4.05
CA PRO A 66 11.81 4.50 5.12
C PRO A 66 12.32 5.94 4.90
N GLY A 67 13.15 6.18 3.89
CA GLY A 67 13.64 7.51 3.51
C GLY A 67 12.99 8.11 2.25
N MET A 68 12.02 7.41 1.63
CA MET A 68 11.34 7.89 0.44
C MET A 68 9.91 8.29 0.77
N GLU A 69 9.48 9.43 0.24
CA GLU A 69 8.06 9.80 0.24
C GLU A 69 7.38 9.06 -0.92
N LEU A 70 6.47 8.14 -0.59
CA LEU A 70 5.75 7.31 -1.55
C LEU A 70 4.25 7.55 -1.45
N GLU A 71 3.61 7.84 -2.59
CA GLU A 71 2.16 8.01 -2.71
C GLU A 71 1.63 7.20 -3.90
N LEU A 72 0.37 6.75 -3.80
CA LEU A 72 -0.29 5.98 -4.86
C LEU A 72 -0.69 6.90 -6.02
N VAL A 73 -0.21 6.61 -7.22
CA VAL A 73 -0.63 7.29 -8.46
C VAL A 73 -2.03 6.84 -8.89
N HIS A 74 -2.28 5.53 -8.83
CA HIS A 74 -3.58 4.93 -9.08
C HIS A 74 -3.77 3.71 -8.16
N ARG A 75 -4.95 3.09 -8.25
CA ARG A 75 -5.30 1.92 -7.45
C ARG A 75 -5.70 0.74 -8.34
N LEU A 76 -5.33 -0.44 -7.89
CA LEU A 76 -5.90 -1.71 -8.33
C LEU A 76 -6.74 -2.29 -7.20
N ASP A 77 -7.82 -2.97 -7.55
CA ASP A 77 -8.63 -3.70 -6.56
C ASP A 77 -7.80 -4.80 -5.89
N ARG A 78 -8.20 -5.21 -4.68
CA ARG A 78 -7.47 -6.18 -3.87
C ARG A 78 -7.12 -7.44 -4.67
N ASP A 79 -8.10 -7.97 -5.39
CA ASP A 79 -7.99 -9.25 -6.07
C ASP A 79 -7.49 -9.12 -7.53
N THR A 80 -7.25 -7.89 -8.00
CA THR A 80 -6.60 -7.60 -9.29
C THR A 80 -5.08 -7.67 -9.14
N SER A 81 -4.35 -8.11 -10.17
CA SER A 81 -2.88 -8.16 -10.20
C SER A 81 -2.29 -7.37 -11.37
N GLY A 82 -0.99 -7.08 -11.32
CA GLY A 82 -0.29 -6.31 -12.35
C GLY A 82 0.14 -4.91 -11.89
N CYS A 83 0.52 -4.08 -12.87
CA CYS A 83 0.87 -2.68 -12.68
C CYS A 83 -0.34 -1.77 -12.86
#